data_AF-A0A815Z5X5-F1
#
_entry.id   AF-A0A815Z5X5-F1
#
_cell.length_a   1.000
_cell.length_b   1.000
_cell.length_c   1.000
_cell.angle_alpha   90.00
_cell.angle_beta   90.00
_cell.angle_gamma   90.00
#
_symmetry.space_group_name_H-M   'P 1'
#
loop_
_entity.id
_entity.type
_entity.pdbx_description
1 polymer ?
#
loop_
_entity_poly.entity_id
_entity_poly.type
_entity_poly.pdbx_seq_one_letter_code
_entity_poly.pdbx_strand_id
1 'polypeptide(L)'
;MKNGKGWIKNRKKKKTIRCRNFKLHQDPENYYREQLVLFLLWSNEEENLININHEETFELYKNLIQQKKSEYVHREANQFEQAFEDHTKRENENDIDDKNIEYDEDKNEFLIYEIGNNEGDIFVVEMGINTRTEKIEHFNVPKIIPDTEYQRIMRSLNYSQRKYTLNVMHLIKKW
;
A
#
# COMPACT_ATOMS: atom_id res chain seq x y z
N MET A 1 19.49 28.97 -11.10
CA MET A 1 19.90 30.41 -11.09
C MET A 1 20.88 30.64 -12.23
N LYS A 2 20.51 31.44 -13.23
CA LYS A 2 21.41 32.02 -14.26
C LYS A 2 20.81 33.23 -15.00
N ASN A 3 19.49 33.49 -14.88
CA ASN A 3 18.82 34.53 -15.70
C ASN A 3 18.05 35.62 -14.91
N GLY A 4 18.30 35.83 -13.62
CA GLY A 4 17.71 36.95 -12.86
C GLY A 4 16.16 37.03 -12.77
N LYS A 5 15.42 36.09 -13.35
CA LYS A 5 13.95 36.08 -13.46
C LYS A 5 13.29 34.96 -12.66
N GLY A 6 13.59 34.83 -11.38
CA GLY A 6 12.95 33.79 -10.58
C GLY A 6 13.00 34.07 -9.09
N TRP A 7 11.93 34.64 -8.55
CA TRP A 7 11.70 34.63 -7.11
C TRP A 7 11.33 33.20 -6.71
N ILE A 8 12.22 32.51 -6.00
CA ILE A 8 11.88 31.21 -5.38
C ILE A 8 11.00 31.52 -4.17
N LYS A 9 9.68 31.33 -4.31
CA LYS A 9 8.74 31.47 -3.19
C LYS A 9 8.68 30.17 -2.40
N ASN A 10 8.88 30.25 -1.10
CA ASN A 10 8.64 29.13 -0.20
C ASN A 10 7.18 28.66 -0.33
N ARG A 11 6.98 27.35 -0.48
CA ARG A 11 5.65 26.77 -0.63
C ARG A 11 4.91 26.83 0.70
N LYS A 12 3.68 27.38 0.69
CA LYS A 12 2.80 27.40 1.88
C LYS A 12 2.09 26.07 2.14
N LYS A 13 1.89 25.27 1.07
CA LYS A 13 1.22 23.95 1.14
C LYS A 13 2.25 22.84 0.95
N LYS A 14 2.22 21.84 1.83
CA LYS A 14 3.00 20.61 1.67
C LYS A 14 2.49 19.86 0.43
N LYS A 15 3.41 19.35 -0.38
CA LYS A 15 3.11 18.43 -1.48
C LYS A 15 3.82 17.11 -1.17
N THR A 16 3.09 16.01 -1.27
CA THR A 16 3.63 14.66 -1.12
C THR A 16 3.92 14.10 -2.50
N ILE A 17 5.12 13.58 -2.70
CA ILE A 17 5.44 12.78 -3.89
C ILE A 17 4.91 11.37 -3.62
N ARG A 18 4.18 10.81 -4.58
CA ARG A 18 3.73 9.41 -4.55
C ARG A 18 4.62 8.62 -5.50
N CYS A 19 5.17 7.51 -5.02
CA CYS A 19 5.93 6.56 -5.81
C CYS A 19 5.24 5.20 -5.75
N ARG A 20 5.40 4.39 -6.79
CA ARG A 20 4.78 3.06 -6.87
C ARG A 20 5.66 2.00 -6.23
N ASN A 21 6.95 2.28 -6.01
CA ASN A 21 7.96 1.35 -5.51
C ASN A 21 8.06 0.14 -6.45
N PHE A 22 8.33 0.40 -7.73
CA PHE A 22 8.58 -0.66 -8.71
C PHE A 22 9.64 -1.64 -8.21
N LYS A 23 9.50 -2.91 -8.57
CA LYS A 23 10.46 -3.95 -8.23
C LYS A 23 11.34 -4.23 -9.43
N LEU A 24 12.64 -4.36 -9.19
CA LEU A 24 13.63 -4.61 -10.25
C LEU A 24 13.30 -5.85 -11.10
N HIS A 25 12.75 -6.90 -10.50
CA HIS A 25 12.38 -8.13 -11.19
C HIS A 25 11.05 -8.06 -11.96
N GLN A 26 10.16 -7.11 -11.61
CA GLN A 26 8.86 -6.94 -12.28
C GLN A 26 8.97 -5.97 -13.45
N ASP A 27 9.63 -4.84 -13.23
CA ASP A 27 9.78 -3.78 -14.22
C ASP A 27 11.10 -3.04 -13.97
N PRO A 28 12.20 -3.50 -14.60
CA PRO A 28 13.53 -2.93 -14.38
C PRO A 28 13.62 -1.48 -14.89
N GLU A 29 12.99 -1.19 -16.03
CA GLU A 29 13.02 0.13 -16.66
C GLU A 29 12.40 1.19 -15.74
N ASN A 30 11.17 0.94 -15.27
CA ASN A 30 10.50 1.86 -14.36
C ASN A 30 11.16 1.89 -12.97
N TYR A 31 11.79 0.80 -12.53
CA TYR A 31 12.58 0.78 -11.30
C TYR A 31 13.74 1.78 -11.38
N TYR A 32 14.58 1.69 -12.41
CA TYR A 32 15.73 2.58 -12.56
C TYR A 32 15.29 4.05 -12.71
N ARG A 33 14.27 4.30 -13.53
CA ARG A 33 13.68 5.63 -13.67
C ARG A 33 13.19 6.19 -12.33
N GLU A 34 12.47 5.40 -11.53
CA GLU A 34 11.98 5.84 -10.22
C GLU A 34 13.14 6.18 -9.26
N GLN A 35 14.20 5.35 -9.22
CA GLN A 35 15.37 5.64 -8.38
C GLN A 35 16.06 6.95 -8.79
N LEU A 36 16.17 7.21 -10.10
CA LEU A 36 16.75 8.46 -10.62
C LEU A 36 15.88 9.68 -10.26
N VAL A 37 14.55 9.59 -10.42
CA VAL A 37 13.61 10.68 -10.09
C VAL A 37 13.66 11.05 -8.60
N LEU A 38 13.76 10.05 -7.72
CA LEU A 38 13.68 10.24 -6.27
C LEU A 38 15.00 10.72 -5.65
N PHE A 39 16.13 10.23 -6.14
CA PHE A 39 17.42 10.40 -5.44
C PHE A 39 18.46 11.19 -6.21
N LEU A 40 18.24 11.47 -7.50
CA LEU A 40 19.11 12.33 -8.29
C LEU A 40 18.51 13.73 -8.43
N LEU A 41 19.37 14.75 -8.37
CA LEU A 41 18.96 16.12 -8.63
C LEU A 41 18.88 16.34 -10.15
N TRP A 42 17.67 16.54 -10.66
CA TRP A 42 17.43 16.87 -12.06
C TRP A 42 16.90 18.31 -12.20
N SER A 43 17.34 19.00 -13.25
CA SER A 43 16.90 20.37 -13.56
C SER A 43 15.96 20.44 -14.77
N ASN A 44 16.15 19.55 -15.74
CA ASN A 44 15.33 19.42 -16.93
C ASN A 44 14.86 17.97 -17.04
N GLU A 45 13.55 17.73 -16.93
CA GLU A 45 12.99 16.38 -16.94
C GLU A 45 13.23 15.67 -18.27
N GLU A 46 13.10 16.35 -19.41
CA GLU A 46 13.24 15.71 -20.73
C GLU A 46 14.66 15.17 -20.95
N GLU A 47 15.67 16.00 -20.65
CA GLU A 47 17.07 15.65 -20.88
C GLU A 47 17.67 14.75 -19.80
N ASN A 48 17.17 14.82 -18.56
CA ASN A 48 17.77 14.09 -17.43
C ASN A 48 17.00 12.82 -17.04
N LEU A 49 15.76 12.63 -17.51
CA LEU A 49 14.88 11.55 -17.05
C LEU A 49 14.01 10.91 -18.14
N ILE A 50 13.85 11.49 -19.33
CA ILE A 50 13.01 10.91 -20.40
C ILE A 50 13.87 10.37 -21.53
N ASN A 51 14.82 11.15 -22.03
CA ASN A 51 15.66 10.81 -23.18
C ASN A 51 17.02 10.24 -22.77
N ILE A 52 17.05 9.37 -21.75
CA ILE A 52 18.29 8.75 -21.25
C ILE A 52 18.13 7.24 -21.10
N ASN A 53 19.26 6.53 -21.11
CA ASN A 53 19.29 5.14 -20.66
C ASN A 53 19.30 5.13 -19.13
N HIS A 54 18.17 4.71 -18.52
CA HIS A 54 17.98 4.72 -17.08
C HIS A 54 18.93 3.75 -16.35
N GLU A 55 19.21 2.58 -16.92
CA GLU A 55 20.05 1.56 -16.30
C GLU A 55 21.51 2.02 -16.22
N GLU A 56 22.07 2.48 -17.35
CA GLU A 56 23.46 2.97 -17.40
C GLU A 56 23.66 4.18 -16.49
N THR A 57 22.70 5.11 -16.49
CA THR A 57 22.74 6.30 -15.65
C THR A 57 22.62 5.93 -14.17
N PHE A 58 21.76 4.97 -13.84
CA PHE A 58 21.65 4.46 -12.48
C PHE A 58 22.97 3.83 -12.01
N GLU A 59 23.61 2.98 -12.82
CA GLU A 59 24.88 2.36 -12.44
C GLU A 59 25.99 3.40 -12.25
N LEU A 60 26.03 4.45 -13.07
CA LEU A 60 26.97 5.58 -12.91
C LEU A 60 26.79 6.31 -11.57
N TYR A 61 25.54 6.51 -11.13
CA TYR A 61 25.21 7.26 -9.90
C TYR A 61 24.81 6.38 -8.71
N LYS A 62 25.01 5.07 -8.80
CA LYS A 62 24.53 4.08 -7.82
C LYS A 62 24.92 4.39 -6.38
N ASN A 63 26.19 4.74 -6.17
CA ASN A 63 26.71 5.06 -4.83
C ASN A 63 26.04 6.32 -4.25
N LEU A 64 25.83 7.34 -5.07
CA LEU A 64 25.17 8.58 -4.65
C LEU A 64 23.70 8.32 -4.31
N ILE A 65 23.00 7.55 -5.15
CA ILE A 65 21.62 7.14 -4.93
C ILE A 65 21.51 6.35 -3.63
N GLN A 66 22.41 5.39 -3.39
CA GLN A 66 22.41 4.59 -2.17
C GLN A 66 22.65 5.44 -0.91
N GLN A 67 23.56 6.40 -0.98
CA GLN A 67 23.80 7.36 0.10
C GLN A 67 22.53 8.18 0.39
N LYS A 68 21.93 8.78 -0.63
CA LYS A 68 20.71 9.59 -0.49
C LYS A 68 19.53 8.77 0.02
N LYS A 69 19.38 7.54 -0.49
CA LYS A 69 18.37 6.60 -0.03
C LYS A 69 18.49 6.32 1.46
N SER A 70 19.71 6.19 1.99
CA SER A 70 19.92 5.99 3.43
C SER A 70 19.56 7.20 4.30
N GLU A 71 19.59 8.41 3.75
CA GLU A 71 19.19 9.64 4.47
C GLU A 71 17.67 9.73 4.63
N TYR A 72 16.91 9.22 3.65
CA TYR A 72 15.45 9.39 3.59
C TYR A 72 14.64 8.12 3.90
N VAL A 73 15.21 6.93 3.66
CA VAL A 73 14.55 5.65 3.91
C VAL A 73 14.93 5.13 5.29
N HIS A 74 13.97 5.05 6.19
CA HIS A 74 14.17 4.47 7.53
C HIS A 74 14.46 2.97 7.43
N ARG A 75 15.37 2.48 8.30
CA ARG A 75 15.76 1.06 8.35
C ARG A 75 14.57 0.11 8.53
N GLU A 76 13.56 0.52 9.29
CA GLU A 76 12.35 -0.27 9.56
C GLU A 76 11.56 -0.56 8.28
N ALA A 77 11.48 0.41 7.35
CA ALA A 77 10.81 0.23 6.07
C ALA A 77 11.55 -0.78 5.18
N ASN A 78 12.89 -0.73 5.16
CA ASN A 78 13.70 -1.72 4.43
C ASN A 78 13.57 -3.13 5.00
N GLN A 79 13.48 -3.28 6.33
CA GLN A 79 13.28 -4.59 6.98
C GLN A 79 11.93 -5.20 6.63
N PHE A 80 10.88 -4.38 6.59
CA PHE A 80 9.56 -4.80 6.17
C PHE A 80 9.57 -5.26 4.71
N GLU A 81 10.20 -4.49 3.83
CA GLU A 81 10.29 -4.80 2.40
C GLU A 81 11.06 -6.10 2.14
N GLN A 82 12.16 -6.33 2.87
CA GLN A 82 12.92 -7.59 2.82
C GLN A 82 12.09 -8.78 3.31
N ALA A 83 11.41 -8.64 4.46
CA ALA A 83 10.56 -9.70 5.00
C ALA A 83 9.40 -10.05 4.05
N PHE A 84 8.83 -9.04 3.37
CA PHE A 84 7.77 -9.22 2.38
C PHE A 84 8.27 -9.95 1.12
N GLU A 85 9.43 -9.56 0.59
CA GLU A 85 10.04 -10.25 -0.55
C GLU A 85 10.40 -11.70 -0.22
N ASP A 86 10.91 -11.97 0.98
CA ASP A 86 11.23 -13.32 1.45
C ASP A 86 9.98 -14.20 1.58
N HIS A 87 8.85 -13.64 2.03
CA HIS A 87 7.58 -14.37 2.08
C HIS A 87 7.08 -14.72 0.67
N THR A 88 7.10 -13.75 -0.23
CA THR A 88 6.61 -13.91 -1.61
C THR A 88 7.44 -14.93 -2.39
N LYS A 89 8.77 -14.98 -2.17
CA LYS A 89 9.63 -15.99 -2.80
C LYS A 89 9.35 -17.41 -2.27
N ARG A 90 9.10 -17.56 -0.98
CA ARG A 90 8.74 -18.87 -0.38
C ARG A 90 7.41 -19.41 -0.89
N GLU A 91 6.44 -18.55 -1.20
CA GLU A 91 5.17 -18.99 -1.80
C GLU A 91 5.35 -19.46 -3.24
N ASN A 92 6.25 -18.84 -4.03
CA ASN A 92 6.54 -19.28 -5.40
C ASN A 92 7.38 -20.57 -5.49
N GLU A 93 8.11 -20.93 -4.43
CA GLU A 93 8.87 -22.20 -4.36
C GLU A 93 8.02 -23.39 -3.88
N ASN A 94 6.88 -23.11 -3.23
CA ASN A 94 5.89 -24.11 -2.90
C ASN A 94 4.81 -24.08 -3.98
N ASP A 95 5.05 -24.78 -5.10
CA ASP A 95 4.02 -25.22 -6.04
C ASP A 95 3.02 -26.12 -5.28
N ILE A 96 2.16 -25.51 -4.47
CA ILE A 96 0.96 -26.13 -3.97
C ILE A 96 0.01 -26.08 -5.16
N ASP A 97 -0.17 -27.24 -5.77
CA ASP A 97 -1.15 -27.53 -6.81
C ASP A 97 -2.52 -26.89 -6.47
N ASP A 98 -2.74 -25.69 -7.01
CA ASP A 98 -3.94 -24.84 -6.86
C ASP A 98 -5.20 -25.48 -7.48
N LYS A 99 -5.14 -26.77 -7.84
CA LYS A 99 -6.24 -27.53 -8.43
C LYS A 99 -7.11 -28.26 -7.41
N ASN A 100 -6.76 -28.24 -6.12
CA ASN A 100 -7.51 -28.97 -5.07
C ASN A 100 -8.02 -28.09 -3.92
N ILE A 101 -8.03 -26.76 -4.09
CA ILE A 101 -8.78 -25.90 -3.17
C ILE A 101 -10.24 -25.93 -3.63
N GLU A 102 -11.04 -26.84 -3.07
CA GLU A 102 -12.49 -26.67 -3.03
C GLU A 102 -12.75 -25.36 -2.25
N TYR A 103 -12.97 -24.28 -2.98
CA TYR A 103 -13.55 -23.06 -2.44
C TYR A 103 -14.90 -23.46 -1.86
N ASP A 104 -15.01 -23.45 -0.53
CA ASP A 104 -16.29 -23.50 0.15
C ASP A 104 -17.12 -22.32 -0.39
N GLU A 105 -18.18 -22.62 -1.16
CA GLU A 105 -19.04 -21.64 -1.82
C GLU A 105 -19.91 -20.86 -0.80
N ASP A 106 -19.34 -20.36 0.29
CA ASP A 106 -20.00 -19.34 1.09
C ASP A 106 -19.91 -18.01 0.32
N LYS A 107 -20.87 -17.82 -0.59
CA LYS A 107 -21.04 -16.68 -1.50
C LYS A 107 -21.22 -15.32 -0.79
N ASN A 108 -20.90 -15.22 0.50
CA ASN A 108 -21.15 -14.07 1.36
C ASN A 108 -19.90 -13.31 1.79
N GLU A 109 -18.67 -13.81 1.54
CA GLU A 109 -17.46 -13.13 2.02
C GLU A 109 -16.96 -11.99 1.08
N PHE A 110 -17.48 -11.92 -0.16
CA PHE A 110 -17.13 -10.89 -1.14
C PHE A 110 -18.34 -10.18 -1.79
N LEU A 111 -19.49 -10.13 -1.12
CA LEU A 111 -20.64 -9.32 -1.57
C LEU A 111 -20.35 -7.83 -1.37
N ILE A 112 -19.51 -7.27 -2.23
CA ILE A 112 -19.44 -5.85 -2.55
C ILE A 112 -20.70 -5.55 -3.37
N TYR A 113 -21.76 -5.20 -2.64
CA TYR A 113 -23.01 -4.56 -3.04
C TYR A 113 -23.25 -4.38 -4.55
N GLU A 114 -24.12 -5.21 -5.12
CA GLU A 114 -24.96 -4.76 -6.23
C GLU A 114 -26.03 -3.80 -5.69
N ILE A 115 -26.04 -2.56 -6.20
CA ILE A 115 -27.13 -1.99 -7.02
C ILE A 115 -26.84 -0.49 -7.18
N GLY A 116 -26.59 -0.12 -8.44
CA GLY A 116 -26.47 1.25 -8.89
C GLY A 116 -25.76 1.27 -10.24
N ASN A 117 -26.51 1.05 -11.32
CA ASN A 117 -26.08 1.26 -12.69
C ASN A 117 -25.27 2.55 -12.79
N ASN A 118 -23.95 2.42 -12.88
CA ASN A 118 -23.05 3.48 -13.31
C ASN A 118 -22.18 2.86 -14.40
N GLU A 119 -22.64 2.98 -15.63
CA GLU A 119 -21.75 2.97 -16.79
C GLU A 119 -20.76 4.14 -16.57
N GLY A 120 -19.55 3.80 -16.12
CA GLY A 120 -18.55 4.78 -15.73
C GLY A 120 -17.17 4.18 -15.90
N ASP A 121 -16.62 4.38 -17.09
CA ASP A 121 -15.30 3.96 -17.56
C ASP A 121 -14.19 4.06 -16.50
N ILE A 122 -13.53 2.91 -16.28
CA ILE A 122 -12.29 2.79 -15.52
C ILE A 122 -11.11 3.53 -16.19
N PHE A 123 -11.30 4.07 -17.40
CA PHE A 123 -10.26 4.74 -18.20
C PHE A 123 -10.17 6.28 -18.06
N VAL A 124 -11.07 6.96 -17.34
CA VAL A 124 -11.14 8.45 -17.38
C VAL A 124 -10.38 9.15 -16.24
N VAL A 125 -9.64 8.43 -15.38
CA VAL A 125 -8.85 9.05 -14.29
C VAL A 125 -7.38 9.28 -14.68
N GLU A 126 -7.05 9.25 -15.97
CA GLU A 126 -5.90 9.99 -16.46
C GLU A 126 -6.29 11.48 -16.54
N MET A 127 -5.47 12.37 -15.98
CA MET A 127 -5.66 13.83 -15.96
C MET A 127 -6.64 14.40 -14.91
N GLY A 128 -6.25 14.36 -13.63
CA GLY A 128 -6.25 15.58 -12.80
C GLY A 128 -7.53 16.42 -12.63
N ILE A 129 -8.71 15.84 -12.43
CA ILE A 129 -9.89 16.58 -11.95
C ILE A 129 -10.36 15.99 -10.61
N ASN A 130 -10.25 16.82 -9.57
CA ASN A 130 -10.62 16.50 -8.20
C ASN A 130 -12.14 16.68 -8.04
N THR A 131 -12.94 15.70 -8.45
CA THR A 131 -14.35 15.63 -8.05
C THR A 131 -14.41 15.07 -6.63
N ARG A 132 -14.44 15.98 -5.65
CA ARG A 132 -14.83 15.64 -4.28
C ARG A 132 -16.29 15.19 -4.29
N THR A 133 -16.52 13.90 -4.46
CA THR A 133 -17.74 13.28 -3.93
C THR A 133 -17.49 13.06 -2.44
N GLU A 134 -18.37 13.59 -1.59
CA GLU A 134 -18.35 13.29 -0.17
C GLU A 134 -18.53 11.78 -0.03
N LYS A 135 -17.43 11.08 0.31
CA LYS A 135 -17.48 9.66 0.63
C LYS A 135 -18.30 9.54 1.91
N ILE A 136 -19.58 9.23 1.78
CA ILE A 136 -20.43 8.86 2.90
C ILE A 136 -19.92 7.50 3.37
N GLU A 137 -19.03 7.51 4.36
CA GLU A 137 -18.54 6.30 5.02
C GLU A 137 -19.74 5.64 5.72
N HIS A 138 -20.29 4.59 5.12
CA HIS A 138 -21.34 3.79 5.73
C HIS A 138 -20.71 2.93 6.83
N PHE A 139 -21.03 3.26 8.08
CA PHE A 139 -20.62 2.46 9.23
C PHE A 139 -21.61 1.31 9.43
N ASN A 140 -21.18 0.09 9.12
CA ASN A 140 -21.96 -1.11 9.43
C ASN A 140 -21.81 -1.42 10.92
N VAL A 141 -22.91 -1.26 11.66
CA VAL A 141 -22.97 -1.64 13.08
C VAL A 141 -22.83 -3.16 13.17
N PRO A 142 -21.92 -3.70 14.00
CA PRO A 142 -21.80 -5.14 14.22
C PRO A 142 -23.14 -5.75 14.64
N LYS A 143 -23.45 -6.93 14.09
CA LYS A 143 -24.68 -7.66 14.45
C LYS A 143 -24.62 -8.02 15.94
N ILE A 144 -25.62 -7.57 16.70
CA ILE A 144 -25.75 -7.88 18.13
C ILE A 144 -26.17 -9.34 18.25
N ILE A 145 -25.39 -10.13 18.98
CA ILE A 145 -25.68 -11.55 19.25
C ILE A 145 -26.64 -11.63 20.45
N PRO A 146 -27.70 -12.48 20.40
CA PRO A 146 -28.58 -12.71 21.55
C PRO A 146 -27.87 -13.32 22.76
N ASP A 147 -28.30 -12.96 23.97
CA ASP A 147 -27.70 -13.44 25.23
C ASP A 147 -27.63 -14.97 25.35
N THR A 148 -28.62 -15.68 24.80
CA THR A 148 -28.69 -17.15 24.80
C THR A 148 -27.54 -17.76 24.00
N GLU A 149 -27.25 -17.18 22.85
CA GLU A 149 -26.17 -17.61 21.96
C GLU A 149 -24.80 -17.22 22.53
N TYR A 150 -24.69 -16.02 23.10
CA TYR A 150 -23.49 -15.59 23.81
C TYR A 150 -23.13 -16.54 24.97
N GLN A 151 -24.12 -16.92 25.79
CA GLN A 151 -23.91 -17.87 26.89
C GLN A 151 -23.51 -19.26 26.41
N ARG A 152 -24.08 -19.72 25.27
CA ARG A 152 -23.70 -20.99 24.65
C ARG A 152 -22.22 -20.98 24.27
N ILE A 153 -21.76 -19.92 23.60
CA ILE A 153 -20.34 -19.76 23.20
C ILE A 153 -19.44 -19.71 24.45
N MET A 154 -19.81 -18.92 25.45
CA MET A 154 -19.01 -18.81 26.68
C MET A 154 -18.89 -20.13 27.46
N ARG A 155 -19.86 -21.04 27.32
CA ARG A 155 -19.83 -22.37 27.94
C ARG A 155 -19.01 -23.38 27.14
N SER A 156 -18.86 -23.20 25.83
CA SER A 156 -18.05 -24.10 24.99
C SER A 156 -16.55 -23.81 25.05
N LEU A 157 -16.14 -22.66 25.60
CA LEU A 157 -14.72 -22.28 25.73
C LEU A 157 -14.00 -23.06 26.83
N ASN A 158 -12.72 -23.34 26.60
CA ASN A 158 -11.83 -23.86 27.63
C ASN A 158 -11.44 -22.77 28.66
N TYR A 159 -10.83 -23.19 29.78
CA TYR A 159 -10.49 -22.28 30.89
C TYR A 159 -9.62 -21.08 30.45
N SER A 160 -8.59 -21.33 29.65
CA SER A 160 -7.66 -20.28 29.19
C SER A 160 -8.35 -19.29 28.25
N GLN A 161 -9.14 -19.79 27.31
CA GLN A 161 -9.93 -18.96 26.38
C GLN A 161 -10.96 -18.11 27.12
N ARG A 162 -11.66 -18.70 28.09
CA ARG A 162 -12.64 -17.99 28.92
C ARG A 162 -11.97 -16.91 29.77
N LYS A 163 -10.80 -17.19 30.35
CA LYS A 163 -10.03 -16.20 31.12
C LYS A 163 -9.59 -15.02 30.24
N TYR A 164 -9.10 -15.29 29.04
CA TYR A 164 -8.67 -14.26 28.10
C TYR A 164 -9.83 -13.37 27.65
N THR A 165 -10.93 -13.98 27.19
CA THR A 165 -12.12 -13.26 26.72
C THR A 165 -12.74 -12.37 27.80
N LEU A 166 -12.86 -12.86 29.03
CA LEU A 166 -13.35 -12.06 30.16
C LEU A 166 -12.43 -10.87 30.48
N ASN A 167 -11.11 -11.05 30.37
CA ASN A 167 -10.16 -9.96 30.59
C ASN A 167 -10.31 -8.87 29.52
N VAL A 168 -10.44 -9.24 28.25
CA VAL A 168 -10.67 -8.29 27.15
C VAL A 168 -11.98 -7.54 27.36
N MET A 169 -13.07 -8.23 27.72
CA MET A 169 -14.35 -7.58 28.00
C MET A 169 -14.28 -6.59 29.16
N HIS A 170 -13.53 -6.91 30.21
CA HIS A 170 -13.34 -6.02 31.36
C HIS A 170 -12.55 -4.76 30.98
N LEU A 171 -11.58 -4.86 30.08
CA LEU A 171 -10.84 -3.72 29.57
C LEU A 171 -11.72 -2.80 28.73
N ILE A 172 -12.56 -3.38 27.85
CA ILE A 172 -13.49 -2.61 27.02
C ILE A 172 -14.53 -1.90 27.88
N LYS A 173 -15.05 -2.54 28.94
CA LYS A 173 -16.04 -1.93 29.84
C LYS A 173 -15.48 -0.73 30.64
N LYS A 174 -14.17 -0.65 30.83
CA LYS A 174 -13.52 0.43 31.58
C LYS A 174 -13.26 1.70 30.75
N TRP A 175 -13.40 1.62 29.44
CA TRP A 175 -13.35 2.75 28.51
C TRP A 175 -14.75 3.31 28.29
#